data_AF-A0A6L5EFE5-F1
#
_entry.id   AF-A0A6L5EFE5-F1
#
_cell.length_a   1.000
_cell.length_b   1.000
_cell.length_c   1.000
_cell.angle_alpha   90.00
_cell.angle_beta   90.00
_cell.angle_gamma   90.00
#
_symmetry.space_group_name_H-M   'P 1'
#
loop_
_entity.id
_entity.type
_entity.pdbx_description
1 polymer ?
#
loop_
_entity_poly.entity_id
_entity_poly.type
_entity_poly.pdbx_seq_one_letter_code
_entity_poly.pdbx_strand_id
1 'polypeptide(L)'
;MTGTGINTVRINGVVKAVTELDPVTLSNEWSKLKNENDDLYSYNRQINQGWRCFILRLLGIHLPDKNRVRLEGINARKESVYPE
;
A
#
# COMPACT_ATOMS: atom_id res chain seq x y z
N MET A 1 -16.58 6.29 -15.90
CA MET A 1 -15.16 5.95 -15.64
C MET A 1 -14.67 6.83 -14.51
N THR A 2 -14.62 6.32 -13.29
CA THR A 2 -13.97 7.01 -12.17
C THR A 2 -12.47 7.02 -12.47
N GLY A 3 -11.87 8.19 -12.67
CA GLY A 3 -10.47 8.36 -13.10
C GLY A 3 -9.41 7.86 -12.11
N THR A 4 -9.75 7.00 -11.17
CA THR A 4 -8.86 6.34 -10.20
C THR A 4 -8.14 5.16 -10.86
N GLY A 5 -7.23 5.45 -11.79
CA GLY A 5 -6.32 4.47 -12.39
C GLY A 5 -5.02 4.33 -11.59
N ILE A 6 -4.24 3.30 -11.87
CA ILE A 6 -2.94 3.01 -11.21
C ILE A 6 -1.93 4.16 -11.37
N ASN A 7 -2.05 4.94 -12.45
CA ASN A 7 -1.18 6.09 -12.73
C ASN A 7 -1.78 7.42 -12.27
N THR A 8 -2.61 7.40 -11.22
CA THR A 8 -3.23 8.61 -10.67
C THR A 8 -3.02 8.70 -9.18
N VAL A 9 -2.84 9.91 -8.67
CA VAL A 9 -2.76 10.21 -7.24
C VAL A 9 -3.81 11.23 -6.86
N ARG A 10 -4.24 11.21 -5.60
CA ARG A 10 -5.27 12.12 -5.09
C ARG A 10 -4.64 13.21 -4.22
N ILE A 11 -4.53 14.41 -4.76
CA ILE A 11 -3.96 15.58 -4.07
C ILE A 11 -5.11 16.54 -3.75
N ASN A 12 -5.30 16.88 -2.48
CA ASN A 12 -6.37 17.78 -2.02
C ASN A 12 -7.77 17.39 -2.53
N GLY A 13 -8.05 16.08 -2.59
CA GLY A 13 -9.33 15.55 -3.06
C GLY A 13 -9.48 15.44 -4.58
N VAL A 14 -8.56 16.03 -5.35
CA VAL A 14 -8.53 15.99 -6.83
C VAL A 14 -7.65 14.84 -7.30
N VAL A 15 -8.15 14.05 -8.25
CA VAL A 15 -7.39 12.99 -8.90
C VAL A 15 -6.56 13.61 -10.03
N LYS A 16 -5.24 13.42 -9.99
CA LYS A 16 -4.29 13.89 -11.01
C LYS A 16 -3.52 12.72 -11.59
N ALA A 17 -3.21 12.76 -12.88
CA ALA A 17 -2.31 11.77 -13.47
C ALA A 17 -0.87 12.02 -13.00
N VAL A 18 -0.10 10.95 -12.77
CA VAL A 18 1.30 11.04 -12.35
C VAL A 18 2.15 11.86 -13.34
N THR A 19 1.81 11.80 -14.63
CA THR A 19 2.48 12.58 -15.69
C THR A 19 2.20 14.09 -15.63
N GLU A 20 1.20 14.52 -14.86
CA GLU A 20 0.83 15.94 -14.70
C GLU A 20 1.51 16.58 -13.48
N LEU A 21 2.26 15.82 -12.69
CA LEU A 21 2.96 16.31 -11.51
C LEU A 21 4.38 16.74 -11.86
N ASP A 22 4.80 17.86 -11.27
CA ASP A 22 6.20 18.24 -11.27
C ASP A 22 7.03 17.22 -10.45
N PRO A 23 8.34 17.09 -10.72
CA PRO A 23 9.18 16.10 -10.06
C PRO A 23 9.21 16.20 -8.52
N VAL A 24 9.07 17.41 -7.97
CA VAL A 24 9.11 17.62 -6.50
C VAL A 24 7.83 17.11 -5.88
N THR A 25 6.67 17.49 -6.44
CA THR A 25 5.37 16.99 -5.97
C THR A 25 5.29 15.47 -6.10
N LEU A 26 5.78 14.91 -7.22
CA LEU A 26 5.80 13.47 -7.42
C LEU A 26 6.65 12.74 -6.37
N SER A 27 7.85 13.25 -6.09
CA SER A 27 8.75 12.69 -5.07
C SER A 27 8.12 12.74 -3.66
N ASN A 28 7.45 13.85 -3.35
CA ASN A 28 6.77 14.03 -2.06
C ASN A 28 5.60 13.04 -1.89
N GLU A 29 4.74 12.91 -2.90
CA GLU A 29 3.63 11.95 -2.86
C GLU A 29 4.12 10.51 -2.81
N TRP A 30 5.20 10.18 -3.54
CA TRP A 30 5.82 8.86 -3.45
C TRP A 30 6.37 8.57 -2.05
N SER A 31 7.08 9.53 -1.45
CA SER A 31 7.62 9.41 -0.10
C SER A 31 6.52 9.25 0.94
N LYS A 32 5.43 10.00 0.80
CA LYS A 32 4.24 9.87 1.65
C LYS A 32 3.62 8.47 1.56
N LEU A 33 3.37 7.97 0.34
CA LEU A 33 2.86 6.62 0.13
C LEU A 33 3.78 5.55 0.73
N LYS A 34 5.11 5.74 0.62
CA LYS A 34 6.08 4.80 1.20
C LYS A 34 5.99 4.78 2.72
N ASN A 35 5.92 5.96 3.35
CA ASN A 35 5.80 6.09 4.80
C ASN A 35 4.48 5.49 5.31
N GLU A 36 3.35 5.80 4.67
CA GLU A 36 2.04 5.23 5.04
C GLU A 36 2.04 3.69 4.94
N ASN A 37 2.68 3.14 3.90
CA ASN A 37 2.83 1.69 3.75
C ASN A 37 3.70 1.08 4.86
N ASP A 38 4.83 1.72 5.20
CA ASP A 38 5.69 1.27 6.28
C ASP A 38 5.00 1.35 7.65
N ASP A 39 4.16 2.36 7.89
CA ASP A 39 3.33 2.47 9.09
C ASP A 39 2.31 1.33 9.17
N LEU A 40 1.61 1.02 8.08
CA LEU A 40 0.68 -0.12 8.01
C LEU A 40 1.38 -1.43 8.38
N TYR A 41 2.59 -1.67 7.86
CA TYR A 41 3.37 -2.84 8.23
C TYR A 41 3.80 -2.83 9.70
N SER A 42 4.15 -1.67 10.25
CA SER A 42 4.46 -1.53 11.68
C SER A 42 3.26 -1.90 12.55
N TYR A 43 2.07 -1.41 12.22
CA TYR A 43 0.82 -1.77 12.92
C TYR A 43 0.54 -3.26 12.81
N ASN A 44 0.60 -3.83 11.61
CA ASN A 44 0.38 -5.27 11.43
C ASN A 44 1.41 -6.11 12.19
N ARG A 45 2.68 -5.68 12.25
CA ARG A 45 3.72 -6.36 13.04
C ARG A 45 3.38 -6.38 14.53
N GLN A 46 2.86 -5.27 15.06
CA GLN A 46 2.42 -5.21 16.47
C GLN A 46 1.20 -6.12 16.72
N ILE A 47 0.24 -6.19 15.81
CA ILE A 47 -0.94 -7.06 15.94
C ILE A 47 -0.56 -8.54 15.77
N ASN A 48 0.40 -8.83 14.89
CA ASN A 48 0.98 -10.16 14.67
C ASN A 48 1.85 -10.64 15.86
N GLN A 49 1.91 -9.89 16.97
CA GLN A 49 2.57 -10.30 18.20
C GLN A 49 1.54 -10.64 19.29
N GLY A 50 1.88 -11.62 20.14
CA GLY A 50 1.08 -12.01 21.30
C GLY A 50 -0.24 -12.71 20.98
N TRP A 51 -1.18 -12.65 21.91
CA TRP A 51 -2.43 -13.40 21.88
C TRP A 51 -3.41 -12.96 20.78
N ARG A 52 -3.33 -11.71 20.32
CA ARG A 52 -4.15 -11.18 19.22
C ARG A 52 -3.83 -11.91 17.90
N CYS A 53 -2.55 -12.12 17.62
CA CYS A 53 -2.09 -12.92 16.49
C CYS A 53 -2.62 -14.36 16.54
N PHE A 54 -2.64 -14.96 17.73
CA PHE A 54 -3.16 -16.30 17.92
C PHE A 54 -4.66 -16.39 17.55
N ILE A 55 -5.48 -15.44 18.00
CA ILE A 55 -6.91 -15.37 17.62
C ILE A 55 -7.07 -15.18 16.11
N LEU A 56 -6.32 -14.27 15.49
CA LEU A 56 -6.41 -14.04 14.04
C LEU A 56 -6.08 -15.32 13.25
N ARG A 57 -5.05 -16.06 13.67
CA ARG A 57 -4.67 -17.34 13.06
C ARG A 57 -5.75 -18.41 13.22
N LEU A 58 -6.43 -18.49 14.37
CA LEU A 58 -7.57 -19.40 14.55
C LEU A 58 -8.73 -19.07 13.60
N LEU A 59 -8.92 -17.79 13.28
CA LEU A 59 -9.90 -17.34 12.28
C LEU A 59 -9.40 -17.48 10.83
N GLY A 60 -8.19 -18.00 10.61
CA GLY A 60 -7.57 -18.12 9.28
C GLY A 60 -7.05 -16.79 8.70
N ILE A 61 -7.07 -15.70 9.47
CA ILE A 61 -6.67 -14.36 9.03
C ILE A 61 -5.16 -14.20 9.21
N HIS A 62 -4.48 -13.79 8.14
CA HIS A 62 -3.05 -13.51 8.15
C HIS A 62 -2.81 -12.06 7.76
N LEU A 63 -2.34 -11.24 8.70
CA LEU A 63 -2.05 -9.83 8.42
C LEU A 63 -0.72 -9.68 7.66
N PRO A 64 -0.63 -8.75 6.70
CA PRO A 64 0.61 -8.42 5.98
C PRO A 64 1.77 -8.05 6.90
N ASP A 65 2.92 -8.71 6.74
CA ASP A 65 4.11 -8.56 7.59
C ASP A 65 5.44 -8.45 6.80
N LYS A 66 5.36 -8.19 5.49
CA LYS A 66 6.45 -8.19 4.50
C LYS A 66 7.08 -9.56 4.18
N ASN A 67 6.96 -10.54 5.07
CA ASN A 67 7.61 -11.84 4.94
C ASN A 67 6.67 -12.92 4.38
N ARG A 68 5.42 -12.97 4.85
CA ARG A 68 4.41 -13.96 4.45
C ARG A 68 3.35 -13.37 3.56
N VAL A 69 2.86 -12.19 3.92
CA VAL A 69 1.83 -11.47 3.17
C VAL A 69 2.34 -10.06 2.95
N ARG A 70 2.31 -9.62 1.69
CA ARG A 70 2.78 -8.30 1.28
C ARG A 70 1.61 -7.49 0.74
N LEU A 71 1.58 -6.21 1.10
CA LEU A 71 0.80 -5.18 0.43
C LEU A 71 1.48 -4.89 -0.91
N GLU A 72 1.23 -5.75 -1.89
CA GLU A 72 1.68 -5.55 -3.27
C GLU A 72 0.57 -4.88 -4.08
N GLY A 73 0.96 -3.89 -4.89
CA GLY A 73 0.06 -3.33 -5.89
C GLY A 73 -0.09 -4.36 -7.00
N ILE A 74 -1.33 -4.73 -7.30
CA ILE A 74 -1.65 -5.55 -8.47
C ILE A 74 -2.10 -4.60 -9.57
N ASN A 75 -1.45 -4.67 -10.75
CA ASN A 75 -1.82 -3.83 -11.87
C ASN A 75 -3.13 -4.30 -12.53
N ALA A 76 -3.65 -3.55 -13.51
CA ALA A 76 -4.91 -3.89 -14.20
C ALA A 76 -4.84 -5.23 -14.96
N ARG A 77 -3.64 -5.77 -15.18
CA ARG A 77 -3.37 -7.07 -15.83
C ARG A 77 -3.18 -8.21 -14.83
N LYS A 78 -3.42 -7.95 -13.54
CA LYS A 78 -3.20 -8.90 -12.44
C LYS A 78 -1.74 -9.26 -12.19
N GLU A 79 -0.80 -8.40 -12.59
CA GLU A 79 0.63 -8.60 -12.38
C GLU A 79 1.12 -7.76 -11.19
N SER A 80 2.21 -8.18 -10.55
CA SER A 80 2.84 -7.37 -9.49
C SER A 80 3.40 -6.08 -10.08
N VAL A 81 3.11 -4.96 -9.43
CA VAL A 81 3.69 -3.64 -9.77
C VAL A 81 5.13 -3.51 -9.26
N TYR A 82 5.56 -4.38 -8.35
CA TYR A 82 6.92 -4.37 -7.81
C TYR A 82 7.80 -5.38 -8.58
N PRO A 83 9.02 -4.98 -8.99
CA PRO A 83 9.97 -5.92 -9.61
C PRO A 83 10.42 -6.97 -8.59
N GLU A 84 10.73 -8.18 -9.07
CA GLU A 84 11.27 -9.29 -8.26
C GLU A 84 12.65 -8.98 -7.66
#